data_AF-A0A373P8P0-F1
#
_entry.id   AF-A0A373P8P0-F1
#
_cell.length_a   1.000
_cell.length_b   1.000
_cell.length_c   1.000
_cell.angle_alpha   90.00
_cell.angle_beta   90.00
_cell.angle_gamma   90.00
#
_symmetry.space_group_name_H-M   'P 1'
#
loop_
_entity.id
_entity.type
_entity.pdbx_description
1 polymer ?
#
loop_
_entity_poly.entity_id
_entity_poly.type
_entity_poly.pdbx_seq_one_letter_code
_entity_poly.pdbx_strand_id
1 'polypeptide(L)'
;MYSPLTLAYIGDAAYEIVIRTILVRKANMQVNKLHRHAAGLVKAEKQSAMIEILEPLFTEEEKQIYKRGRNAKSYTKAKNASTIDYRRATGFEAVMGYLYLKGDYKRMIDLIRAGLGEV
;
A
#
# COMPACT_ATOMS: atom_id res chain seq x y z
N MET A 1 8.96 -7.40 -17.47
CA MET A 1 8.21 -7.41 -16.19
C MET A 1 9.03 -6.64 -15.17
N TYR A 2 8.47 -5.62 -14.52
CA TYR A 2 9.19 -4.78 -13.55
C TYR A 2 9.64 -5.59 -12.32
N SER A 3 10.73 -5.15 -11.68
CA SER A 3 11.17 -5.76 -10.43
C SER A 3 10.14 -5.51 -9.32
N PRO A 4 10.01 -6.40 -8.32
CA PRO A 4 9.06 -6.18 -7.22
C PRO A 4 9.33 -4.90 -6.43
N LEU A 5 10.60 -4.50 -6.27
CA LEU A 5 10.96 -3.24 -5.60
C LEU A 5 10.62 -2.02 -6.47
N THR A 6 10.72 -2.12 -7.79
CA THR A 6 10.27 -1.07 -8.71
C THR A 6 8.75 -0.90 -8.64
N LEU A 7 8.01 -2.00 -8.56
CA LEU A 7 6.55 -1.96 -8.36
C LEU A 7 6.20 -1.35 -7.01
N ALA A 8 6.89 -1.76 -5.93
CA ALA A 8 6.68 -1.18 -4.62
C ALA A 8 6.96 0.33 -4.59
N TYR A 9 8.04 0.77 -5.23
CA TYR A 9 8.40 2.19 -5.32
C TYR A 9 7.29 3.06 -5.94
N ILE A 10 6.72 2.66 -7.08
CA ILE A 10 5.63 3.43 -7.69
C ILE A 10 4.30 3.22 -6.94
N GLY A 11 4.09 2.04 -6.36
CA GLY A 11 2.89 1.70 -5.61
C GLY A 11 2.75 2.46 -4.30
N ASP A 12 3.85 2.73 -3.60
CA ASP A 12 3.89 3.61 -2.42
C ASP A 12 3.37 5.01 -2.77
N ALA A 13 3.87 5.61 -3.86
CA ALA A 13 3.39 6.91 -4.33
C ALA A 13 1.90 6.88 -4.75
N ALA A 14 1.47 5.83 -5.44
CA ALA A 14 0.06 5.67 -5.84
C ALA A 14 -0.86 5.56 -4.60
N TYR A 15 -0.46 4.78 -3.61
CA TYR A 15 -1.19 4.63 -2.35
C TYR A 15 -1.27 5.95 -1.57
N GLU A 16 -0.15 6.67 -1.43
CA GLU A 16 -0.08 7.99 -0.79
C GLU A 16 -1.08 8.98 -1.40
N ILE A 17 -1.17 9.05 -2.72
CA ILE A 17 -2.11 9.93 -3.43
C ILE A 17 -3.57 9.54 -3.12
N VAL A 18 -3.90 8.24 -3.12
CA VAL A 18 -5.25 7.78 -2.80
C VAL A 18 -5.62 8.14 -1.36
N ILE A 19 -4.74 7.88 -0.39
CA ILE A 19 -4.97 8.22 1.02
C ILE A 19 -5.19 9.72 1.22
N ARG A 20 -4.31 10.55 0.63
CA ARG A 20 -4.47 12.02 0.68
C ARG A 20 -5.80 12.45 0.05
N THR A 21 -6.19 11.85 -1.06
CA THR A 21 -7.46 12.15 -1.75
C THR A 21 -8.66 11.80 -0.86
N ILE A 22 -8.65 10.63 -0.21
CA ILE A 22 -9.73 10.24 0.72
C ILE A 22 -9.84 11.24 1.87
N LEU A 23 -8.72 11.62 2.49
CA LEU A 23 -8.70 12.55 3.62
C LEU A 23 -9.20 13.95 3.23
N VAL A 24 -8.73 14.49 2.10
CA VAL A 24 -9.17 15.80 1.58
C VAL A 24 -10.66 15.80 1.26
N ARG A 25 -11.19 14.69 0.70
CA ARG A 25 -12.63 14.59 0.39
C ARG A 25 -13.51 14.43 1.62
N LYS A 26 -12.99 13.82 2.70
CA LYS A 26 -13.75 13.61 3.94
C LYS A 26 -13.88 14.88 4.79
N ALA A 27 -12.85 15.72 4.83
CA ALA A 27 -12.90 16.93 5.63
C ALA A 27 -11.96 18.02 5.10
N ASN A 28 -12.49 19.24 5.03
CA ASN A 28 -11.67 20.43 4.85
C ASN A 28 -11.00 20.79 6.18
N MET A 29 -9.74 20.39 6.35
CA MET A 29 -8.96 20.68 7.57
C MET A 29 -7.59 21.25 7.20
N GLN A 30 -6.92 21.86 8.19
CA GLN A 30 -5.57 22.41 8.01
C GLN A 30 -4.61 21.36 7.44
N VAL A 31 -3.75 21.78 6.51
CA VAL A 31 -2.79 20.90 5.81
C VAL A 31 -1.91 20.11 6.78
N ASN A 32 -1.47 20.71 7.89
CA ASN A 32 -0.68 20.02 8.92
C ASN A 32 -1.44 18.89 9.63
N LYS A 33 -2.77 18.96 9.71
CA LYS A 33 -3.61 17.86 10.23
C LYS A 33 -3.76 16.76 9.18
N LEU A 34 -4.01 17.12 7.92
CA LEU A 34 -4.05 16.17 6.80
C LEU A 34 -2.74 15.38 6.70
N HIS A 35 -1.60 16.06 6.75
CA HIS A 35 -0.29 15.42 6.67
C HIS A 35 -0.08 14.43 7.81
N ARG A 36 -0.41 14.79 9.06
CA ARG A 36 -0.30 13.88 10.21
C ARG A 36 -1.22 12.67 10.09
N HIS A 37 -2.44 12.84 9.59
CA HIS A 37 -3.37 11.72 9.37
C HIS A 37 -2.87 10.79 8.25
N ALA A 38 -2.46 11.36 7.11
CA ALA A 38 -1.88 10.59 6.00
C ALA A 38 -0.64 9.81 6.46
N ALA A 39 0.30 10.48 7.11
CA ALA A 39 1.52 9.88 7.66
C ALA A 39 1.25 8.75 8.65
N GLY A 40 0.09 8.73 9.31
CA GLY A 40 -0.33 7.61 10.16
C GLY A 40 -0.78 6.39 9.36
N LEU A 41 -1.53 6.60 8.28
CA LEU A 41 -2.11 5.55 7.42
C LEU A 41 -1.12 4.91 6.46
N VAL A 42 -0.05 5.63 6.12
CA VAL A 42 0.98 5.14 5.18
C VAL A 42 2.15 4.42 5.85
N LYS A 43 2.13 4.27 7.19
CA LYS A 43 3.16 3.51 7.91
C LYS A 43 3.14 2.04 7.53
N ALA A 44 4.33 1.43 7.44
CA ALA A 44 4.49 0.01 7.19
C ALA A 44 3.67 -0.88 8.15
N GLU A 45 3.58 -0.53 9.43
CA GLU A 45 2.73 -1.24 10.40
C GLU A 45 1.24 -1.24 10.01
N LYS A 46 0.72 -0.10 9.53
CA LYS A 46 -0.68 0.00 9.09
C LYS A 46 -0.91 -0.74 7.79
N GLN A 47 0.00 -0.60 6.82
CA GLN A 47 -0.07 -1.38 5.57
C GLN A 47 0.00 -2.89 5.84
N SER A 48 0.87 -3.32 6.76
CA SER A 48 1.01 -4.71 7.21
C SER A 48 -0.30 -5.24 7.81
N ALA A 49 -0.95 -4.45 8.67
CA ALA A 49 -2.25 -4.82 9.24
C ALA A 49 -3.36 -4.93 8.17
N MET A 50 -3.37 -4.02 7.18
CA MET A 50 -4.35 -4.08 6.07
C MET A 50 -4.25 -5.39 5.28
N ILE A 51 -3.04 -5.94 5.10
CA ILE A 51 -2.85 -7.18 4.35
C ILE A 51 -3.64 -8.36 4.92
N GLU A 52 -3.92 -8.41 6.23
CA GLU A 52 -4.74 -9.48 6.82
C GLU A 52 -6.16 -9.51 6.23
N ILE A 53 -6.68 -8.34 5.88
CA ILE A 53 -7.98 -8.16 5.25
C ILE A 53 -7.88 -8.36 3.73
N LEU A 54 -6.78 -7.89 3.12
CA LEU A 54 -6.65 -7.84 1.66
C LEU A 54 -6.18 -9.15 1.01
N GLU A 55 -5.33 -9.93 1.68
CA GLU A 55 -4.75 -11.15 1.11
C GLU A 55 -5.82 -12.18 0.65
N PRO A 56 -6.94 -12.38 1.39
CA PRO A 56 -8.07 -13.18 0.91
C PRO A 56 -8.79 -12.60 -0.32
N LEU A 57 -8.82 -11.26 -0.46
CA LEU A 57 -9.51 -10.56 -1.54
C LEU A 57 -8.71 -10.52 -2.84
N PHE A 58 -7.40 -10.81 -2.78
CA PHE A 58 -6.54 -10.84 -3.95
C PHE A 58 -6.91 -11.96 -4.91
N THR A 59 -6.90 -11.63 -6.19
CA THR A 59 -6.85 -12.59 -7.29
C THR A 59 -5.54 -13.38 -7.24
N GLU A 60 -5.46 -14.50 -7.96
CA GLU A 60 -4.23 -15.30 -7.98
C GLU A 60 -3.04 -14.51 -8.53
N GLU A 61 -3.25 -13.68 -9.56
CA GLU A 61 -2.21 -12.82 -10.11
C GLU A 61 -1.69 -11.80 -9.07
N GLU A 62 -2.61 -11.12 -8.37
CA GLU A 62 -2.27 -10.18 -7.29
C GLU A 62 -1.51 -10.89 -6.15
N LYS A 63 -1.90 -12.12 -5.77
CA LYS A 63 -1.19 -12.93 -4.76
C LYS A 63 0.25 -13.24 -5.18
N GLN A 64 0.48 -13.54 -6.46
CA GLN A 64 1.83 -13.78 -6.97
C GLN A 64 2.69 -12.51 -6.93
N ILE A 65 2.13 -11.35 -7.30
CA ILE A 65 2.82 -10.06 -7.18
C ILE A 65 3.15 -9.75 -5.71
N TYR A 66 2.17 -9.91 -4.82
CA TYR A 66 2.35 -9.72 -3.37
C TYR A 66 3.48 -10.60 -2.82
N LYS A 67 3.47 -11.90 -3.10
CA LYS A 67 4.52 -12.84 -2.64
C LYS A 67 5.90 -12.42 -3.13
N ARG A 68 6.02 -11.94 -4.37
CA ARG A 68 7.29 -11.46 -4.94
C ARG A 68 7.78 -10.18 -4.27
N GLY A 69 6.89 -9.23 -3.99
CA GLY A 69 7.22 -8.02 -3.24
C GLY A 69 7.65 -8.34 -1.80
N ARG A 70 6.88 -9.17 -1.10
CA ARG A 70 7.15 -9.59 0.29
C ARG A 70 8.51 -10.28 0.46
N ASN A 71 8.92 -11.06 -0.54
CA ASN A 71 10.17 -11.79 -0.52
C ASN A 71 11.33 -11.03 -1.17
N ALA A 72 11.11 -9.80 -1.66
CA ALA A 72 12.16 -8.99 -2.24
C ALA A 72 13.17 -8.58 -1.17
N LYS A 73 14.46 -8.80 -1.42
CA LYS A 73 15.52 -8.40 -0.52
C LYS A 73 15.78 -6.90 -0.68
N SER A 74 15.33 -6.10 0.28
CA SER A 74 15.75 -4.70 0.41
C SER A 74 17.10 -4.65 1.15
N TYR A 75 18.07 -3.91 0.60
CA TYR A 75 19.43 -3.77 1.14
C TYR A 75 19.48 -2.87 2.39
N THR A 76 18.38 -2.23 2.76
CA THR A 76 18.31 -1.29 3.89
C THR A 76 17.36 -1.80 4.97
N LYS A 77 17.90 -2.17 6.14
CA LYS A 77 17.10 -2.47 7.34
C LYS A 77 16.49 -1.16 7.88
N ALA A 78 15.17 -1.03 7.86
CA ALA A 78 14.48 0.02 8.59
C ALA A 78 14.72 -0.18 10.10
N LYS A 79 15.12 0.89 10.82
CA LYS A 79 15.52 0.82 12.23
C LYS A 79 14.37 0.62 13.23
N ASN A 80 13.11 0.83 12.82
CA ASN A 80 11.98 0.98 13.76
C ASN A 80 10.77 0.07 13.49
N ALA A 81 10.58 -0.47 12.28
CA ALA A 81 9.47 -1.38 11.97
C ALA A 81 9.96 -2.84 12.06
N SER A 82 9.09 -3.78 12.47
CA SER A 82 9.49 -5.19 12.46
C SER A 82 9.85 -5.60 11.02
N THR A 83 10.82 -6.50 10.86
CA THR A 83 11.24 -6.98 9.53
C THR A 83 10.06 -7.61 8.78
N ILE A 84 9.07 -8.15 9.51
CA ILE A 84 7.86 -8.74 8.97
C ILE A 84 6.92 -7.66 8.41
N ASP A 85 6.68 -6.58 9.16
CA ASP A 85 5.80 -5.50 8.72
C ASP A 85 6.33 -4.84 7.45
N TYR A 86 7.65 -4.59 7.40
CA TYR A 86 8.27 -4.01 6.22
C TYR A 86 8.09 -4.90 4.99
N ARG A 87 8.28 -6.22 5.13
CA ARG A 87 8.08 -7.17 4.02
C ARG A 87 6.62 -7.21 3.57
N ARG A 88 5.67 -7.23 4.51
CA ARG A 88 4.24 -7.23 4.18
C ARG A 88 3.83 -5.93 3.46
N ALA A 89 4.31 -4.79 3.95
CA ALA A 89 4.13 -3.48 3.32
C ALA A 89 4.72 -3.44 1.90
N THR A 90 5.97 -3.90 1.71
CA THR A 90 6.58 -3.97 0.37
C THR A 90 5.78 -4.86 -0.59
N GLY A 91 5.22 -5.97 -0.08
CA GLY A 91 4.29 -6.81 -0.84
C GLY A 91 3.03 -6.07 -1.25
N PHE A 92 2.41 -5.34 -0.33
CA PHE A 92 1.23 -4.51 -0.59
C PHE A 92 1.51 -3.44 -1.65
N GLU A 93 2.58 -2.66 -1.46
CA GLU A 93 3.01 -1.61 -2.38
C GLU A 93 3.26 -2.18 -3.78
N ALA A 94 3.86 -3.38 -3.89
CA ALA A 94 4.06 -4.02 -5.17
C ALA A 94 2.74 -4.34 -5.91
N VAL A 95 1.69 -4.74 -5.19
CA VAL A 95 0.35 -4.95 -5.79
C VAL A 95 -0.24 -3.62 -6.25
N MET A 96 -0.13 -2.55 -5.44
CA MET A 96 -0.60 -1.22 -5.81
C MET A 96 0.11 -0.71 -7.07
N GLY A 97 1.43 -0.87 -7.14
CA GLY A 97 2.21 -0.48 -8.32
C GLY A 97 1.86 -1.30 -9.56
N TYR A 98 1.60 -2.60 -9.40
CA TYR A 98 1.14 -3.45 -10.50
C TYR A 98 -0.21 -2.96 -11.06
N LEU A 99 -1.20 -2.71 -10.20
CA LEU A 99 -2.52 -2.23 -10.61
C LEU A 99 -2.44 -0.83 -11.24
N TYR A 100 -1.64 0.06 -10.66
CA TYR A 100 -1.40 1.40 -11.18
C TYR A 100 -0.83 1.38 -12.60
N LEU A 101 0.20 0.56 -12.85
CA LEU A 101 0.83 0.45 -14.17
C LEU A 101 -0.04 -0.29 -15.19
N LYS A 102 -0.94 -1.16 -14.72
CA LYS A 102 -1.98 -1.80 -15.55
C LYS A 102 -3.11 -0.83 -15.92
N GLY A 103 -3.22 0.31 -15.23
CA GLY A 103 -4.32 1.27 -15.38
C GLY A 103 -5.62 0.84 -14.68
N ASP A 104 -5.58 -0.19 -13.82
CA ASP A 104 -6.75 -0.69 -13.10
C ASP A 104 -6.96 0.06 -11.78
N TYR A 105 -7.22 1.37 -11.92
CA TYR A 105 -7.37 2.26 -10.76
C TYR A 105 -8.60 1.94 -9.92
N LYS A 106 -9.66 1.41 -10.53
CA LYS A 106 -10.86 1.00 -9.80
C LYS A 106 -10.52 -0.13 -8.83
N ARG A 107 -9.87 -1.19 -9.30
CA ARG A 107 -9.46 -2.31 -8.45
C ARG A 107 -8.53 -1.86 -7.33
N MET A 108 -7.57 -0.97 -7.65
CA MET A 108 -6.66 -0.40 -6.66
C MET A 108 -7.40 0.34 -5.55
N ILE A 109 -8.34 1.23 -5.90
CA ILE A 109 -9.13 1.99 -4.93
C ILE A 109 -10.04 1.06 -4.11
N ASP A 110 -10.66 0.06 -4.73
CA ASP A 110 -11.52 -0.91 -4.05
C ASP A 110 -10.74 -1.67 -2.97
N LEU A 111 -9.52 -2.13 -3.28
CA LEU A 111 -8.65 -2.78 -2.30
C LEU A 111 -8.22 -1.82 -1.18
N ILE A 112 -7.83 -0.59 -1.50
CA ILE A 112 -7.43 0.39 -0.48
C ILE A 112 -8.58 0.66 0.50
N ARG A 113 -9.80 0.87 -0.01
CA ARG A 113 -10.98 1.10 0.82
C ARG A 113 -11.33 -0.10 1.70
N ALA A 114 -11.29 -1.31 1.14
CA ALA A 114 -11.51 -2.53 1.90
C ALA A 114 -10.51 -2.66 3.06
N GLY A 115 -9.23 -2.35 2.83
CA GLY A 115 -8.19 -2.40 3.87
C GLY A 115 -8.36 -1.32 4.95
N LEU A 116 -8.97 -0.17 4.60
CA LEU A 116 -9.33 0.88 5.56
C LEU A 116 -10.62 0.58 6.34
N GLY A 117 -11.32 -0.51 6.04
CA GLY A 117 -12.62 -0.83 6.64
C GLY A 117 -13.77 0.04 6.11
N GLU A 118 -13.58 0.68 4.96
CA GLU A 118 -14.61 1.43 4.25
C GLU A 118 -15.25 0.51 3.20
N VAL A 119 -16.23 -0.30 3.63
CA VAL A 119 -17.04 -1.16 2.74
C VAL A 119 -18.38 -0.49 2.47
#